data_AF-A0A7J4HIU4-F1
#
_entry.id   AF-A0A7J4HIU4-F1
#
_cell.length_a   1.000
_cell.length_b   1.000
_cell.length_c   1.000
_cell.angle_alpha   90.00
_cell.angle_beta   90.00
_cell.angle_gamma   90.00
#
_symmetry.space_group_name_H-M   'P 1'
#
loop_
_entity.id
_entity.type
_entity.pdbx_description
1 polymer ?
#
loop_
_entity_poly.entity_id
_entity_poly.type
_entity_poly.pdbx_seq_one_letter_code
_entity_poly.pdbx_strand_id
1 'polypeptide(L)'
;MDITGANYNHFLGKKIGDSVDGMFVGDGETTLSGYKLEITGGSDVTGRPMRPDLDGSGVKSILITAGVGYKGKKFVNKNSKEYRYKYDGLRRRRNLRGNVISQDSRQINLKVVDSGKRSLAAIIDGEEAAVEQPSGEEE
;
A
#
# COMPACT_ATOMS: atom_id res chain seq x y z
N MET A 1 -4.53 10.39 -4.12
CA MET A 1 -5.48 11.10 -3.26
C MET A 1 -4.79 11.41 -1.96
N ASP A 2 -4.76 12.68 -1.58
CA ASP A 2 -4.27 13.09 -0.28
C ASP A 2 -5.44 13.03 0.72
N ILE A 3 -5.14 12.66 1.96
CA ILE A 3 -6.13 12.60 3.04
C ILE A 3 -5.75 13.71 4.02
N THR A 4 -6.65 14.68 4.22
CA THR A 4 -6.37 15.85 5.06
C THR A 4 -7.21 15.85 6.34
N GLY A 5 -6.69 16.51 7.39
CA GLY A 5 -7.43 16.85 8.60
C GLY A 5 -8.07 15.67 9.35
N ALA A 6 -9.38 15.76 9.59
CA ALA A 6 -10.15 14.82 10.42
C ALA A 6 -10.23 13.41 9.82
N ASN A 7 -10.23 13.30 8.49
CA ASN A 7 -10.31 12.03 7.78
C ASN A 7 -9.11 11.12 8.10
N TYR A 8 -7.91 11.70 8.24
CA TYR A 8 -6.71 10.96 8.61
C TYR A 8 -6.81 10.33 10.01
N ASN A 9 -7.48 10.98 10.96
CA ASN A 9 -7.60 10.49 12.33
C ASN A 9 -8.36 9.15 12.41
N HIS A 10 -9.24 8.85 11.44
CA HIS A 10 -9.96 7.58 11.38
C HIS A 10 -9.06 6.38 11.03
N PHE A 11 -7.91 6.63 10.39
CA PHE A 11 -6.95 5.58 10.04
C PHE A 11 -5.96 5.29 11.17
N LEU A 12 -5.79 6.22 12.11
CA LEU A 12 -4.87 6.03 13.23
C LEU A 12 -5.33 4.86 14.13
N GLY A 13 -4.40 3.96 14.46
CA GLY A 13 -4.69 2.79 15.29
C GLY A 13 -5.29 1.60 14.54
N LYS A 14 -5.63 1.74 13.26
CA LYS A 14 -6.02 0.59 12.40
C LYS A 14 -4.81 -0.27 12.07
N LYS A 15 -5.06 -1.56 11.86
CA LYS A 15 -4.05 -2.53 11.45
C LYS A 15 -4.12 -2.83 9.96
N ILE A 16 -3.01 -3.30 9.41
CA ILE A 16 -3.00 -3.96 8.10
C ILE A 16 -3.94 -5.19 8.16
N GLY A 17 -4.86 -5.28 7.20
CA GLY A 17 -5.93 -6.27 7.13
C GLY A 17 -7.30 -5.73 7.58
N ASP A 18 -7.35 -4.55 8.21
CA ASP A 18 -8.62 -3.96 8.61
C ASP A 18 -9.34 -3.33 7.42
N SER A 19 -10.67 -3.42 7.44
CA SER A 19 -11.54 -2.73 6.49
C SER A 19 -11.91 -1.32 6.96
N VAL A 20 -11.86 -0.35 6.05
CA VAL A 20 -12.23 1.05 6.26
C VAL A 20 -13.24 1.47 5.18
N ASP A 21 -14.15 2.36 5.56
CA ASP A 21 -15.11 2.96 4.62
C ASP A 21 -14.39 3.97 3.71
N GLY A 22 -14.65 3.88 2.41
CA GLY A 22 -14.13 4.79 1.40
C GLY A 22 -14.61 6.23 1.58
N MET A 23 -15.64 6.48 2.39
CA MET A 23 -16.07 7.84 2.74
C MET A 23 -14.96 8.67 3.40
N PHE A 24 -13.99 8.04 4.07
CA PHE A 24 -12.86 8.72 4.72
C PHE A 24 -11.68 8.99 3.77
N VAL A 25 -11.78 8.61 2.49
CA VAL A 25 -10.72 8.78 1.50
C VAL A 25 -11.16 9.78 0.44
N GLY A 26 -10.42 10.88 0.33
CA GLY A 26 -10.68 11.98 -0.61
C GLY A 26 -11.43 13.14 0.04
N ASP A 27 -11.51 14.25 -0.69
CA ASP A 27 -12.20 15.48 -0.29
C ASP A 27 -13.24 15.85 -1.38
N GLY A 28 -14.50 16.07 -0.98
CA GLY A 28 -15.59 16.51 -1.87
C GLY A 28 -15.99 15.49 -2.94
N GLU A 29 -15.86 15.86 -4.21
CA GLU A 29 -16.33 15.10 -5.37
C GLU A 29 -15.50 13.84 -5.67
N THR A 30 -14.29 13.77 -5.11
CA THR A 30 -13.37 12.62 -5.22
C THR A 30 -13.58 11.58 -4.10
N THR A 31 -14.62 11.74 -3.27
CA THR A 31 -14.89 10.83 -2.16
C THR A 31 -15.34 9.45 -2.66
N LEU A 32 -14.72 8.40 -2.13
CA LEU A 32 -15.04 7.01 -2.45
C LEU A 32 -16.28 6.53 -1.67
N SER A 33 -17.38 7.27 -1.79
CA SER A 33 -18.62 6.95 -1.08
C SER A 33 -19.19 5.58 -1.47
N GLY A 34 -19.51 4.77 -0.47
CA GLY A 34 -20.06 3.42 -0.65
C GLY A 34 -19.02 2.35 -1.05
N TYR A 35 -17.73 2.68 -1.09
CA TYR A 35 -16.67 1.69 -1.26
C TYR A 35 -16.23 1.13 0.09
N LYS A 36 -15.96 -0.17 0.13
CA LYS A 36 -15.25 -0.79 1.26
C LYS A 36 -13.81 -1.06 0.87
N LEU A 37 -12.88 -0.52 1.64
CA LEU A 37 -11.45 -0.58 1.38
C LEU A 37 -10.75 -1.42 2.45
N GLU A 38 -9.76 -2.23 2.06
CA GLU A 38 -8.89 -2.98 2.96
C GLU A 38 -7.50 -2.36 2.99
N ILE A 39 -6.95 -2.18 4.19
CA ILE A 39 -5.57 -1.72 4.37
C ILE A 39 -4.63 -2.89 4.07
N THR A 40 -3.88 -2.81 2.98
CA THR A 40 -2.93 -3.87 2.58
C THR A 40 -1.50 -3.59 3.01
N GLY A 41 -1.17 -2.34 3.32
CA GLY A 41 0.16 -1.95 3.77
C GLY A 41 0.41 -0.46 3.67
N GLY A 42 1.67 -0.08 3.70
CA GLY A 42 2.07 1.32 3.64
C GLY A 42 3.56 1.51 3.81
N SER A 43 3.97 2.78 3.86
CA SER A 43 5.35 3.18 4.10
C SER A 43 5.44 4.28 5.17
N ASP A 44 6.55 4.23 5.90
CA ASP A 44 6.96 5.23 6.89
C ASP A 44 7.55 6.48 6.21
N VAL A 45 7.73 7.58 6.94
CA VAL A 45 8.38 8.82 6.43
C VAL A 45 9.76 8.54 5.81
N THR A 46 10.52 7.60 6.37
CA THR A 46 11.84 7.19 5.83
C THR A 46 11.76 6.14 4.71
N GLY A 47 10.56 5.82 4.21
CA GLY A 47 10.34 4.80 3.19
C GLY A 47 10.48 3.35 3.68
N ARG A 48 10.45 3.13 5.01
CA ARG A 48 10.43 1.77 5.57
C ARG A 48 9.06 1.15 5.29
N PRO A 49 8.98 -0.05 4.70
CA PRO A 49 7.70 -0.69 4.48
C PRO A 49 7.11 -1.18 5.80
N MET A 50 5.79 -1.06 5.92
CA MET A 50 5.04 -1.70 7.01
C MET A 50 4.90 -3.19 6.74
N ARG A 51 4.95 -4.00 7.79
CA ARG A 51 4.83 -5.47 7.69
C ARG A 51 3.67 -5.98 8.56
N PRO A 52 2.75 -6.80 8.03
CA PRO A 52 1.58 -7.28 8.77
C PRO A 52 1.94 -8.14 10.00
N ASP A 53 3.03 -8.92 9.89
CA ASP A 53 3.50 -9.82 10.96
C ASP A 53 4.06 -9.09 12.20
N LEU A 54 4.36 -7.79 12.09
CA LEU A 54 5.00 -7.02 13.16
C LEU A 54 3.96 -6.21 13.91
N ASP A 55 3.64 -6.62 15.13
CA ASP A 55 2.67 -5.86 15.93
C ASP A 55 3.18 -4.49 16.38
N GLY A 56 2.29 -3.52 16.38
CA GLY A 56 2.49 -2.17 16.89
C GLY A 56 2.81 -1.15 15.80
N SER A 57 2.97 0.11 16.21
CA SER A 57 3.26 1.21 15.29
C SER A 57 4.75 1.51 15.14
N GLY A 58 5.57 1.02 16.07
CA GLY A 58 7.00 1.31 16.13
C GLY A 58 7.84 0.65 15.04
N VAL A 59 9.08 1.11 14.92
CA VAL A 59 10.10 0.51 14.06
C VAL A 59 10.83 -0.59 14.83
N LYS A 60 10.89 -1.80 14.24
CA LYS A 60 11.57 -2.96 14.83
C LYS A 60 12.72 -3.40 13.93
N SER A 61 13.85 -3.73 14.54
CA SER A 61 15.00 -4.34 13.85
C SER A 61 14.84 -5.86 13.87
N ILE A 62 14.65 -6.47 12.70
CA ILE A 62 14.43 -7.91 12.59
C ILE A 62 15.33 -8.55 11.54
N LEU A 63 15.70 -9.81 11.78
CA LEU A 63 16.41 -10.64 10.82
C LEU A 63 15.40 -11.25 9.85
N ILE A 64 15.46 -10.87 8.58
CA ILE A 64 14.50 -11.31 7.56
C ILE A 64 15.18 -12.10 6.44
N THR A 65 14.44 -13.05 5.92
CA THR A 65 14.68 -13.74 4.63
C THR A 65 14.07 -12.92 3.48
N ALA A 66 14.08 -13.47 2.28
CA ALA A 66 13.43 -12.86 1.12
C ALA A 66 11.92 -12.64 1.39
N GLY A 67 11.42 -11.42 1.21
CA GLY A 67 10.03 -11.04 1.46
C GLY A 67 9.82 -9.52 1.45
N VAL A 68 8.90 -9.05 2.29
CA VAL A 68 8.60 -7.62 2.47
C VAL A 68 9.84 -6.90 3.05
N GLY A 69 10.31 -5.86 2.37
CA GLY A 69 11.48 -5.08 2.78
C GLY A 69 12.85 -5.67 2.45
N TYR A 70 12.95 -6.93 2.00
CA TYR A 70 14.20 -7.50 1.48
C TYR A 70 13.97 -8.52 0.38
N LYS A 71 14.46 -8.25 -0.83
CA LYS A 71 14.24 -9.13 -2.00
C LYS A 71 15.18 -10.35 -2.09
N GLY A 72 15.98 -10.65 -1.06
CA GLY A 72 16.84 -11.84 -1.03
C GLY A 72 17.92 -11.88 -2.11
N LYS A 73 18.38 -10.72 -2.59
CA LYS A 73 19.35 -10.61 -3.68
C LYS A 73 20.69 -10.12 -3.15
N LYS A 74 21.78 -10.65 -3.70
CA LYS A 74 23.14 -10.14 -3.54
C LYS A 74 23.62 -9.62 -4.89
N PHE A 75 24.01 -8.36 -4.92
CA PHE A 75 24.65 -7.76 -6.08
C PHE A 75 26.16 -8.04 -5.98
N VAL A 76 26.74 -8.57 -7.06
CA VAL A 76 28.15 -8.91 -7.16
C VAL A 76 28.68 -8.30 -8.45
N ASN A 77 29.72 -7.48 -8.34
CA ASN A 77 30.40 -6.90 -9.49
C ASN A 77 31.46 -7.88 -10.01
N LYS A 78 31.35 -8.28 -11.27
CA LYS A 78 32.34 -9.14 -11.95
C LYS A 78 32.57 -8.60 -13.36
N ASN A 79 33.81 -8.53 -13.83
CA ASN A 79 34.16 -8.08 -15.19
C ASN A 79 33.48 -6.76 -15.58
N SER A 80 33.51 -5.76 -14.69
CA SER A 80 32.87 -4.44 -14.88
C SER A 80 31.36 -4.47 -15.13
N LYS A 81 30.67 -5.57 -14.79
CA LYS A 81 29.22 -5.72 -14.88
C LYS A 81 28.64 -6.12 -13.51
N GLU A 82 27.46 -5.60 -13.20
CA GLU A 82 26.73 -5.92 -11.96
C GLU A 82 25.84 -7.14 -12.19
N TYR A 83 26.09 -8.23 -11.45
CA TYR A 83 25.28 -9.45 -11.49
C TYR A 83 24.42 -9.56 -10.24
N ARG A 84 23.18 -10.01 -10.44
CA ARG A 84 22.20 -10.21 -9.37
C ARG A 84 22.07 -11.71 -9.09
N TYR A 85 22.59 -12.14 -7.95
CA TYR A 85 22.45 -13.52 -7.49
C TYR A 85 21.34 -13.63 -6.46
N LYS A 86 20.54 -14.70 -6.56
CA LYS A 86 19.57 -15.13 -5.56
C LYS A 86 20.07 -16.45 -4.98
N TYR A 87 20.78 -16.37 -3.87
CA TYR A 87 21.14 -17.57 -3.11
C TYR A 87 20.02 -17.88 -2.13
N ASP A 88 19.72 -19.16 -1.95
CA ASP A 88 18.83 -19.59 -0.89
C ASP A 88 19.51 -19.38 0.48
N GLY A 89 18.72 -19.13 1.52
CA GLY A 89 19.20 -18.94 2.89
C GLY A 89 19.80 -17.55 3.21
N LEU A 90 19.79 -16.59 2.27
CA LEU A 90 20.23 -15.22 2.56
C LEU A 90 19.31 -14.54 3.57
N ARG A 91 19.89 -14.11 4.70
CA ARG A 91 19.22 -13.33 5.74
C ARG A 91 19.91 -11.99 5.94
N ARG A 92 19.13 -10.94 6.18
CA ARG A 92 19.66 -9.60 6.48
C ARG A 92 18.86 -8.95 7.61
N ARG A 93 19.56 -8.32 8.56
CA ARG A 93 18.91 -7.49 9.57
C ARG A 93 18.46 -6.18 8.93
N ARG A 94 17.18 -5.85 9.04
CA ARG A 94 16.58 -4.63 8.50
C ARG A 94 15.62 -4.03 9.53
N ASN A 95 15.46 -2.71 9.44
CA ASN A 95 14.47 -1.98 10.23
C ASN A 95 13.19 -1.88 9.41
N LEU A 96 12.10 -2.39 9.97
CA LEU A 96 10.78 -2.41 9.37
C LEU A 96 9.78 -1.76 10.33
N ARG A 97 8.71 -1.18 9.77
CA ARG A 97 7.63 -0.63 10.59
C ARG A 97 6.60 -1.71 10.89
N GLY A 98 5.97 -1.61 12.05
CA GLY A 98 4.90 -2.51 12.43
C GLY A 98 3.61 -2.32 11.60
N ASN A 99 2.59 -3.09 11.95
CA ASN A 99 1.33 -3.24 11.24
C ASN A 99 0.27 -2.19 11.61
N VAL A 100 0.50 -1.39 12.66
CA VAL A 100 -0.45 -0.35 13.10
C VAL A 100 -0.13 0.98 12.41
N ILE A 101 -1.15 1.60 11.82
CA ILE A 101 -1.06 2.94 11.25
C ILE A 101 -0.93 3.98 12.36
N SER A 102 -0.03 4.93 12.17
CA SER A 102 0.33 5.95 13.15
C SER A 102 0.76 7.23 12.44
N GLN A 103 0.96 8.31 13.18
CA GLN A 103 1.25 9.63 12.60
C GLN A 103 2.45 9.69 11.65
N ASP A 104 3.46 8.82 11.84
CA ASP A 104 4.63 8.77 10.95
C ASP A 104 4.38 7.97 9.65
N SER A 105 3.18 7.44 9.42
CA SER A 105 2.86 6.80 8.15
C SER A 105 2.73 7.85 7.06
N ARG A 106 3.46 7.67 5.94
CA ARG A 106 3.44 8.61 4.83
C ARG A 106 2.53 8.18 3.69
N GLN A 107 2.45 6.88 3.44
CA GLN A 107 1.61 6.29 2.40
C GLN A 107 0.86 5.10 2.98
N ILE A 108 -0.41 4.98 2.63
CA ILE A 108 -1.27 3.84 2.96
C ILE A 108 -1.74 3.23 1.63
N ASN A 109 -1.59 1.91 1.51
CA ASN A 109 -2.05 1.16 0.35
C ASN A 109 -3.39 0.52 0.68
N LEU A 110 -4.41 0.88 -0.09
CA LEU A 110 -5.77 0.41 0.06
C LEU A 110 -6.16 -0.48 -1.12
N LYS A 111 -6.95 -1.52 -0.86
CA LYS A 111 -7.54 -2.40 -1.87
C LYS A 111 -9.05 -2.31 -1.78
N VAL A 112 -9.74 -2.21 -2.91
CA VAL A 112 -11.21 -2.25 -2.95
C VAL A 112 -11.68 -3.68 -2.71
N VAL A 113 -12.55 -3.86 -1.71
CA VAL A 113 -13.22 -5.13 -1.40
C VAL A 113 -14.63 -5.12 -1.97
N ASP A 114 -15.39 -4.07 -1.69
CA ASP A 114 -16.74 -3.87 -2.21
C ASP A 114 -16.80 -2.57 -3.00
N SER A 115 -17.37 -2.64 -4.21
CA SER A 115 -17.51 -1.50 -5.11
C SER A 115 -18.72 -0.63 -4.77
N GLY A 116 -18.53 0.68 -4.72
CA GLY A 116 -19.59 1.66 -4.55
C GLY A 116 -20.39 1.94 -5.83
N LYS A 117 -21.30 2.92 -5.74
CA LYS A 117 -22.26 3.24 -6.80
C LYS A 117 -21.67 3.96 -8.02
N ARG A 118 -20.57 4.72 -7.84
CA ARG A 118 -19.84 5.42 -8.91
C ARG A 118 -18.56 4.67 -9.25
N SER A 119 -18.18 4.58 -10.54
CA SER A 119 -16.94 3.92 -10.97
C SER A 119 -15.69 4.69 -10.51
N LEU A 120 -14.62 3.96 -10.16
CA LEU A 120 -13.36 4.57 -9.67
C LEU A 120 -12.72 5.51 -10.70
N ALA A 121 -12.78 5.15 -11.99
CA ALA A 121 -12.22 5.96 -13.07
C ALA A 121 -12.89 7.35 -13.13
N ALA A 122 -14.21 7.41 -13.01
CA ALA A 122 -14.94 8.67 -12.99
C ALA A 122 -14.62 9.53 -11.74
N ILE A 123 -14.28 8.89 -10.61
CA ILE A 123 -13.94 9.59 -9.35
C ILE A 123 -12.49 10.12 -9.38
N ILE A 124 -11.57 9.41 -10.04
CA ILE A 124 -10.13 9.73 -10.03
C ILE A 124 -9.76 10.66 -11.20
N ASP A 125 -10.27 10.38 -12.40
CA ASP A 125 -9.87 11.07 -13.64
C ASP A 125 -10.88 12.15 -14.09
N GLY A 126 -11.98 12.32 -13.36
CA GLY A 126 -13.10 13.16 -13.79
C GLY A 126 -13.85 12.56 -14.98
N GLU A 127 -14.99 13.14 -15.33
CA GLU A 127 -15.98 12.59 -16.27
C GLU A 127 -15.51 12.36 -17.72
N GLU A 128 -14.24 12.63 -18.07
CA GLU A 128 -13.72 12.48 -19.44
C GLU A 128 -13.31 11.05 -19.83
N ALA A 129 -13.15 10.11 -18.89
CA ALA A 129 -12.75 8.73 -19.21
C ALA A 129 -13.94 7.77 -19.45
N ALA A 130 -15.18 8.28 -19.54
CA ALA A 130 -16.37 7.46 -19.76
C ALA A 130 -16.74 7.23 -21.25
N VAL A 131 -15.99 7.83 -22.20
CA VAL A 131 -16.33 7.75 -23.64
C VAL A 131 -15.70 6.55 -24.38
N GLU A 132 -14.84 5.74 -23.76
CA GLU A 132 -14.49 4.43 -24.32
C GLU A 132 -15.37 3.32 -23.71
N GLN A 133 -16.62 3.22 -24.16
CA GLN A 133 -17.37 1.95 -24.13
C GLN A 133 -17.38 1.34 -25.55
N PRO A 134 -17.90 0.12 -25.76
CA PRO A 134 -17.31 -1.19 -25.51
C PRO A 134 -17.25 -2.04 -26.81
N SER A 135 -16.29 -2.94 -26.96
CA SER A 135 -16.36 -4.04 -27.94
C SER A 135 -15.94 -5.31 -27.21
N GLY A 136 -16.81 -6.27 -26.91
CA GLY A 136 -17.78 -6.86 -27.82
C GLY A 136 -17.05 -7.83 -28.73
N GLU A 137 -16.80 -9.05 -28.23
CA GLU A 137 -16.61 -10.23 -29.08
C GLU A 137 -16.78 -11.48 -28.21
N GLU A 138 -17.98 -12.06 -28.34
CA GLU A 138 -18.21 -13.49 -28.22
C GLU A 138 -17.42 -14.19 -29.33
N GLU A 139 -16.61 -15.19 -28.98
CA GLU A 139 -16.58 -16.53 -29.59
C GLU A 139 -15.80 -17.52 -28.71
#